data_AF-A0A6F9J296-F1
#
_entry.id   AF-A0A6F9J296-F1
#
_cell.length_a   1.000
_cell.length_b   1.000
_cell.length_c   1.000
_cell.angle_alpha   90.00
_cell.angle_beta   90.00
_cell.angle_gamma   90.00
#
_symmetry.space_group_name_H-M   'P 1'
#
loop_
_entity.id
_entity.type
_entity.pdbx_description
1 polymer ?
#
loop_
_entity_poly.entity_id
_entity_poly.type
_entity_poly.pdbx_seq_one_letter_code
_entity_poly.pdbx_strand_id
1 'polypeptide(L)'
;MQEKIQILMDLLEINKAQATDIVGRYLKSVKDIHAFLDFYFETLERENIVGTTYEKLRRVCKRAEIEFKKRFEDKEIFLEWLKNKYKNSPFFRLLESDFKYSYVCYDGQGNLFKRLAKSINMLVCLNNFGELTYEDGEMLKNNEFKHALIDFIFKNQERIGKDIYINTSYKIKGYTSLSHEEEFQKKVKVKMAFKNIS
;
A
#
# COMPACT_ATOMS: atom_id res chain seq x y z
N MET A 1 -15.48 -20.71 -14.46
CA MET A 1 -14.33 -21.50 -14.97
C MET A 1 -14.43 -21.66 -16.48
N GLN A 2 -15.55 -22.18 -17.01
CA GLN A 2 -15.81 -22.23 -18.46
C GLN A 2 -15.74 -20.86 -19.15
N GLU A 3 -16.31 -19.83 -18.55
CA GLU A 3 -16.24 -18.45 -19.05
C GLU A 3 -14.79 -17.97 -19.28
N LYS A 4 -13.90 -18.16 -18.29
CA LYS A 4 -12.48 -17.81 -18.42
C LYS A 4 -11.78 -18.57 -19.54
N ILE A 5 -12.14 -19.85 -19.74
CA ILE A 5 -11.57 -20.68 -20.81
C ILE A 5 -12.00 -20.10 -22.16
N GLN A 6 -13.28 -19.77 -22.31
CA GLN A 6 -13.81 -19.20 -23.55
C GLN A 6 -13.16 -17.85 -23.87
N ILE A 7 -13.07 -16.95 -22.88
CA ILE A 7 -12.43 -15.63 -23.04
C ILE A 7 -10.97 -15.75 -23.48
N LEU A 8 -10.20 -16.68 -22.89
CA LEU A 8 -8.80 -16.89 -23.33
C LEU A 8 -8.72 -17.46 -24.74
N MET A 9 -9.63 -18.36 -25.13
CA MET A 9 -9.66 -18.89 -26.50
C MET A 9 -9.99 -17.80 -27.52
N ASP A 10 -10.98 -16.96 -27.21
CA ASP A 10 -11.48 -15.92 -28.12
C ASP A 10 -10.47 -14.78 -28.27
N LEU A 11 -9.78 -14.39 -27.20
CA LEU A 11 -8.89 -13.22 -27.19
C LEU A 11 -7.43 -13.54 -27.47
N LEU A 12 -6.97 -14.75 -27.18
CA LEU A 12 -5.56 -15.14 -27.32
C LEU A 12 -5.33 -16.23 -28.36
N GLU A 13 -6.37 -16.61 -29.12
CA GLU A 13 -6.30 -17.59 -30.21
C GLU A 13 -5.64 -18.93 -29.80
N ILE A 14 -5.78 -19.32 -28.53
CA ILE A 14 -5.27 -20.59 -28.01
C ILE A 14 -6.35 -21.67 -28.06
N ASN A 15 -5.94 -22.93 -28.15
CA ASN A 15 -6.89 -24.04 -28.18
C ASN A 15 -7.49 -24.33 -26.79
N LYS A 16 -8.61 -25.06 -26.75
CA LYS A 16 -9.33 -25.39 -25.52
C LYS A 16 -8.46 -26.10 -24.47
N ALA A 17 -7.56 -26.99 -24.90
CA ALA A 17 -6.69 -27.72 -23.98
C ALA A 17 -5.67 -26.78 -23.32
N GLN A 18 -5.07 -25.87 -24.09
CA GLN A 18 -4.15 -24.84 -23.60
C GLN A 18 -4.84 -23.87 -22.65
N ALA A 19 -6.03 -23.38 -23.00
CA ALA A 19 -6.81 -22.50 -22.13
C ALA A 19 -7.20 -23.20 -20.82
N THR A 20 -7.58 -24.47 -20.89
CA THR A 20 -7.91 -25.28 -19.70
C THR A 20 -6.68 -25.48 -18.81
N ASP A 21 -5.50 -25.74 -19.36
CA ASP A 21 -4.24 -25.85 -18.59
C ASP A 21 -3.96 -24.56 -17.81
N ILE A 22 -4.06 -23.40 -18.48
CA ILE A 22 -3.78 -22.09 -17.88
C ILE A 22 -4.80 -21.75 -16.78
N VAL A 23 -6.09 -21.91 -17.05
CA VAL A 23 -7.13 -21.63 -16.06
C VAL A 23 -7.02 -22.57 -14.86
N GLY A 24 -6.74 -23.85 -15.12
CA GLY A 24 -6.59 -24.86 -14.08
C GLY A 24 -5.39 -24.60 -13.16
N ARG A 25 -4.23 -24.25 -13.73
CA ARG A 25 -2.99 -24.06 -12.97
C ARG A 25 -2.86 -22.68 -12.33
N TYR A 26 -3.24 -21.63 -13.05
CA TYR A 26 -2.87 -20.26 -12.67
C TYR A 26 -4.07 -19.36 -12.37
N LEU A 27 -5.19 -19.51 -13.09
CA LEU A 27 -6.30 -18.53 -13.02
C LEU A 27 -7.54 -19.04 -12.29
N LYS A 28 -7.44 -20.14 -11.54
CA LYS A 28 -8.57 -20.74 -10.83
C LYS A 28 -9.21 -19.75 -9.85
N SER A 29 -8.38 -19.05 -9.08
CA SER A 29 -8.77 -18.08 -8.04
C SER A 29 -9.00 -16.65 -8.54
N VAL A 30 -8.56 -16.31 -9.75
CA VAL A 30 -8.69 -14.96 -10.33
C VAL A 30 -10.17 -14.61 -10.50
N LYS A 31 -10.69 -13.59 -9.83
CA LYS A 31 -12.11 -13.24 -9.96
C LYS A 31 -12.42 -12.51 -11.27
N ASP A 32 -11.49 -11.66 -11.70
CA ASP A 32 -11.62 -10.82 -12.89
C ASP A 32 -10.56 -11.21 -13.91
N ILE A 33 -11.00 -11.81 -15.01
CA ILE A 33 -10.12 -12.28 -16.10
C ILE A 33 -9.66 -11.15 -17.01
N HIS A 34 -10.44 -10.07 -17.13
CA HIS A 34 -10.09 -8.93 -17.98
C HIS A 34 -8.96 -8.12 -17.34
N ALA A 35 -9.04 -7.88 -16.03
CA ALA A 35 -7.92 -7.28 -15.29
C ALA A 35 -6.62 -8.10 -15.37
N PHE A 36 -6.72 -9.43 -15.47
CA PHE A 36 -5.55 -10.28 -15.72
C PHE A 36 -5.02 -10.13 -17.16
N LEU A 37 -5.90 -9.96 -18.15
CA LEU A 37 -5.52 -9.76 -19.54
C LEU A 37 -4.81 -8.42 -19.75
N ASP A 38 -5.28 -7.35 -19.11
CA ASP A 38 -4.61 -6.05 -19.12
C ASP A 38 -3.18 -6.18 -18.59
N PHE A 39 -3.02 -6.82 -17.41
CA PHE A 39 -1.70 -7.14 -16.85
C PHE A 39 -0.85 -7.99 -17.80
N TYR A 40 -1.47 -8.94 -18.50
CA TYR A 40 -0.78 -9.79 -19.45
C TYR A 40 -0.18 -8.99 -20.62
N PHE A 41 -0.97 -8.12 -21.23
CA PHE A 41 -0.51 -7.30 -22.35
C PHE A 41 0.56 -6.28 -21.90
N GLU A 42 0.35 -5.60 -20.77
CA GLU A 42 1.35 -4.69 -20.20
C GLU A 42 2.68 -5.39 -19.92
N THR A 43 2.64 -6.61 -19.38
CA THR A 43 3.85 -7.39 -19.08
C THR A 43 4.57 -7.83 -20.35
N LEU A 44 3.83 -8.23 -21.40
CA LEU A 44 4.43 -8.57 -22.69
C LEU A 44 5.16 -7.39 -23.32
N GLU A 45 4.54 -6.20 -23.29
CA GLU A 45 5.12 -4.97 -23.84
C GLU A 45 6.36 -4.54 -23.07
N ARG A 46 6.29 -4.55 -21.74
CA ARG A 46 7.40 -4.11 -20.87
C ARG A 46 8.62 -5.00 -20.97
N GLU A 47 8.43 -6.31 -21.07
CA GLU A 47 9.52 -7.29 -20.88
C GLU A 47 9.97 -7.99 -22.16
N ASN A 48 9.41 -7.61 -23.30
CA ASN A 48 9.78 -8.11 -24.63
C ASN A 48 9.80 -9.65 -24.69
N ILE A 49 8.76 -10.29 -24.14
CA ILE A 49 8.70 -11.75 -24.00
C ILE A 49 8.44 -12.39 -25.36
N VAL A 50 9.41 -13.16 -25.86
CA VAL A 50 9.34 -13.87 -27.15
C VAL A 50 8.78 -15.30 -26.98
N GLY A 51 8.02 -15.78 -27.96
CA GLY A 51 7.49 -17.15 -28.03
C GLY A 51 6.11 -17.22 -28.70
N THR A 52 5.54 -18.42 -28.75
CA THR A 52 4.14 -18.63 -29.16
C THR A 52 3.18 -18.01 -28.13
N THR A 53 1.93 -17.72 -28.51
CA THR A 53 0.94 -17.10 -27.61
C THR A 53 0.74 -17.91 -26.32
N TYR A 54 0.72 -19.24 -26.43
CA TYR A 54 0.63 -20.13 -25.27
C TYR A 54 1.88 -20.07 -24.36
N GLU A 55 3.08 -20.03 -24.94
CA GLU A 55 4.33 -19.90 -24.15
C GLU A 55 4.45 -18.54 -23.47
N LYS A 56 4.07 -17.47 -24.18
CA LYS A 56 3.94 -16.11 -23.63
C LYS A 56 2.99 -16.12 -22.44
N LEU A 57 1.80 -16.70 -22.60
CA LEU A 57 0.79 -16.81 -21.53
C LEU A 57 1.30 -17.60 -20.33
N ARG A 58 1.98 -18.74 -20.55
CA ARG A 58 2.63 -19.50 -19.47
C ARG A 58 3.71 -18.71 -18.75
N ARG A 59 4.57 -18.00 -19.49
CA ARG A 59 5.67 -17.20 -18.90
C ARG A 59 5.12 -16.04 -18.08
N VAL A 60 4.10 -15.35 -18.58
CA VAL A 60 3.42 -14.28 -17.84
C VAL A 60 2.65 -14.86 -16.65
N CYS A 61 1.94 -15.98 -16.78
CA CYS A 61 1.28 -16.62 -15.64
C CYS A 61 2.27 -17.07 -14.57
N LYS A 62 3.43 -17.61 -14.96
CA LYS A 62 4.49 -18.03 -14.03
C LYS A 62 5.17 -16.83 -13.39
N ARG A 63 5.37 -15.73 -14.14
CA ARG A 63 5.84 -14.46 -13.59
C ARG A 63 4.82 -13.87 -12.64
N ALA A 64 3.55 -13.80 -13.02
CA ALA A 64 2.45 -13.38 -12.16
C ALA A 64 2.39 -14.25 -10.91
N GLU A 65 2.49 -15.58 -11.00
CA GLU A 65 2.51 -16.46 -9.84
C GLU A 65 3.73 -16.20 -8.95
N ILE A 66 4.91 -16.01 -9.54
CA ILE A 66 6.14 -15.67 -8.82
C ILE A 66 6.03 -14.27 -8.21
N GLU A 67 5.50 -13.29 -8.92
CA GLU A 67 5.36 -11.89 -8.52
C GLU A 67 4.25 -11.74 -7.48
N PHE A 68 3.15 -12.48 -7.59
CA PHE A 68 2.11 -12.57 -6.56
C PHE A 68 2.67 -13.28 -5.32
N LYS A 69 3.28 -14.48 -5.44
CA LYS A 69 3.88 -15.18 -4.29
C LYS A 69 4.96 -14.33 -3.62
N LYS A 70 5.89 -13.79 -4.41
CA LYS A 70 6.92 -12.87 -3.91
C LYS A 70 6.31 -11.61 -3.33
N ARG A 71 5.26 -11.02 -3.90
CA ARG A 71 4.56 -9.87 -3.29
C ARG A 71 3.91 -10.20 -1.94
N PHE A 72 3.46 -11.43 -1.74
CA PHE A 72 2.91 -11.86 -0.44
C PHE A 72 4.01 -12.20 0.58
N GLU A 73 5.23 -12.48 0.12
CA GLU A 73 6.35 -12.93 0.95
C GLU A 73 7.44 -11.86 1.17
N ASP A 74 7.56 -10.91 0.25
CA ASP A 74 8.60 -9.88 0.16
C ASP A 74 7.97 -8.48 0.22
N LYS A 75 8.42 -7.72 1.22
CA LYS A 75 7.90 -6.39 1.53
C LYS A 75 8.34 -5.33 0.52
N GLU A 76 9.53 -5.44 -0.06
CA GLU A 76 10.04 -4.45 -1.02
C GLU A 76 9.27 -4.53 -2.34
N ILE A 77 9.09 -5.76 -2.84
CA ILE A 77 8.29 -6.03 -4.06
C ILE A 77 6.83 -5.59 -3.85
N PHE A 78 6.28 -5.80 -2.66
CA PHE A 78 4.96 -5.31 -2.31
C PHE A 78 4.84 -3.78 -2.36
N LEU A 79 5.81 -3.05 -1.81
CA LEU A 79 5.82 -1.60 -1.80
C LEU A 79 5.96 -1.02 -3.22
N GLU A 80 6.77 -1.65 -4.08
CA GLU A 80 6.90 -1.27 -5.49
C GLU A 80 5.58 -1.45 -6.24
N TRP A 81 4.90 -2.59 -6.06
CA TRP A 81 3.58 -2.82 -6.63
C TRP A 81 2.55 -1.78 -6.17
N LEU A 82 2.52 -1.47 -4.87
CA LEU A 82 1.63 -0.45 -4.31
C LEU A 82 1.83 0.91 -4.96
N LYS A 83 3.11 1.33 -5.10
CA LYS A 83 3.48 2.60 -5.74
C LYS A 83 3.00 2.67 -7.19
N ASN A 84 3.14 1.60 -7.95
CA ASN A 84 2.74 1.57 -9.35
C ASN A 84 1.22 1.60 -9.51
N LYS A 85 0.47 0.89 -8.65
CA LYS A 85 -0.98 0.75 -8.79
C LYS A 85 -1.79 1.92 -8.23
N TYR A 86 -1.38 2.48 -7.09
CA TYR A 86 -2.19 3.46 -6.34
C TYR A 86 -1.57 4.85 -6.29
N LYS A 87 -0.83 5.22 -7.33
CA LYS A 87 -0.19 6.53 -7.44
C LYS A 87 -1.22 7.66 -7.27
N ASN A 88 -1.00 8.55 -6.30
CA ASN A 88 -1.87 9.66 -5.92
C ASN A 88 -3.30 9.27 -5.55
N SER A 89 -3.51 8.04 -5.07
CA SER A 89 -4.84 7.54 -4.74
C SER A 89 -4.87 6.91 -3.36
N PRO A 90 -6.01 7.00 -2.64
CA PRO A 90 -6.22 6.22 -1.44
C PRO A 90 -6.25 4.74 -1.78
N PHE A 91 -5.52 3.94 -1.01
CA PHE A 91 -5.40 2.49 -1.27
C PHE A 91 -5.70 1.63 -0.05
N PHE A 92 -5.72 2.22 1.13
CA PHE A 92 -5.95 1.48 2.36
C PHE A 92 -6.74 2.30 3.36
N ARG A 93 -7.79 1.69 3.92
CA ARG A 93 -8.55 2.26 5.02
C ARG A 93 -8.01 1.72 6.34
N LEU A 94 -7.42 2.58 7.15
CA LEU A 94 -6.98 2.27 8.50
C LEU A 94 -8.07 2.67 9.50
N LEU A 95 -8.36 1.78 10.45
CA LEU A 95 -9.29 2.02 11.54
C LEU A 95 -8.53 2.25 12.85
N GLU A 96 -9.17 2.97 13.75
CA GLU A 96 -8.66 3.15 15.10
C GLU A 96 -8.47 1.80 15.78
N SER A 97 -7.34 1.62 16.45
CA SER A 97 -6.97 0.39 17.16
C SER A 97 -6.74 -0.86 16.30
N ASP A 98 -6.73 -0.76 14.97
CA ASP A 98 -6.27 -1.83 14.04
C ASP A 98 -4.92 -2.42 14.46
N PHE A 99 -3.99 -1.58 14.93
CA PHE A 99 -2.74 -2.03 15.54
C PHE A 99 -2.29 -1.11 16.66
N LYS A 100 -1.34 -1.60 17.46
CA LYS A 100 -0.61 -0.81 18.46
C LYS A 100 0.84 -0.67 18.03
N TYR A 101 1.42 0.49 18.28
CA TYR A 101 2.82 0.74 18.04
C TYR A 101 3.40 1.46 19.24
N SER A 102 4.69 1.27 19.46
CA SER A 102 5.42 2.01 20.48
C SER A 102 6.22 3.10 19.83
N TYR A 103 6.31 4.25 20.51
CA TYR A 103 7.21 5.31 20.10
C TYR A 103 8.01 5.85 21.27
N VAL A 104 9.13 6.47 20.94
CA VAL A 104 10.01 7.10 21.92
C VAL A 104 9.64 8.57 22.10
N CYS A 105 9.54 9.01 23.35
CA CYS A 105 9.31 10.40 23.71
C CYS A 105 10.17 10.82 24.91
N TYR A 106 10.32 12.13 25.09
CA TYR A 106 11.02 12.71 26.22
C TYR A 106 10.02 13.19 27.27
N ASP A 107 10.32 12.97 28.55
CA ASP A 107 9.55 13.58 29.64
C ASP A 107 9.92 15.06 29.80
N GLY A 108 9.25 15.76 30.72
CA GLY A 108 9.53 17.17 30.99
C GLY A 108 10.93 17.45 31.56
N GLN A 109 11.70 16.40 31.89
CA GLN A 109 13.06 16.45 32.41
C GLN A 109 14.10 16.03 31.36
N GLY A 110 13.66 15.66 30.15
CA GLY A 110 14.53 15.19 29.07
C GLY A 110 14.91 13.71 29.16
N ASN A 111 14.29 12.92 30.04
CA ASN A 111 14.50 11.47 30.06
C ASN A 111 13.69 10.81 28.95
N LEU A 112 14.32 9.85 28.29
CA LEU A 112 13.75 9.11 27.19
C LEU A 112 12.89 7.96 27.74
N PHE A 113 11.62 7.91 27.33
CA PHE A 113 10.70 6.83 27.70
C PHE A 113 9.88 6.35 26.52
N LYS A 114 9.45 5.09 26.57
CA LYS A 114 8.70 4.43 25.51
C LYS A 114 7.21 4.51 25.81
N ARG A 115 6.42 5.04 24.88
CA ARG A 115 4.97 5.16 25.00
C ARG A 115 4.27 4.29 23.98
N LEU A 116 3.16 3.68 24.38
CA LEU A 116 2.30 2.91 23.48
C LEU A 116 1.21 3.83 22.91
N ALA A 117 1.01 3.74 21.60
CA ALA A 117 -0.08 4.36 20.87
C ALA A 117 -0.87 3.30 20.09
N LYS A 118 -2.09 3.67 19.71
CA LYS A 118 -2.96 2.90 18.83
C LYS A 118 -3.00 3.56 17.46
N SER A 119 -3.26 2.79 16.41
CA SER A 119 -3.58 3.35 15.10
C SER A 119 -4.80 4.25 15.18
N ILE A 120 -4.89 5.17 14.21
CA ILE A 120 -5.98 6.14 14.09
C ILE A 120 -6.82 5.82 12.85
N ASN A 121 -8.05 6.33 12.83
CA ASN A 121 -8.87 6.30 11.62
C ASN A 121 -8.26 7.20 10.55
N MET A 122 -7.87 6.64 9.40
CA MET A 122 -7.38 7.43 8.26
C MET A 122 -7.52 6.68 6.93
N LEU A 123 -7.53 7.44 5.84
CA LEU A 123 -7.23 6.92 4.51
C LEU A 123 -5.73 7.09 4.27
N VAL A 124 -5.09 5.98 3.88
CA VAL A 124 -3.67 5.95 3.52
C VAL A 124 -3.55 6.09 2.01
N CYS A 125 -2.76 7.07 1.59
CA CYS A 125 -2.47 7.38 0.20
C CYS A 125 -0.98 7.19 -0.10
N LEU A 126 -0.65 7.10 -1.39
CA LEU A 126 0.72 7.15 -1.89
C LEU A 126 0.88 8.38 -2.78
N ASN A 127 1.91 9.19 -2.52
CA ASN A 127 2.25 10.29 -3.42
C ASN A 127 3.02 9.78 -4.66
N ASN A 128 3.32 10.71 -5.58
CA ASN A 128 4.11 10.45 -6.80
C ASN A 128 5.48 9.80 -6.55
N PHE A 129 6.07 10.03 -5.38
CA PHE A 129 7.38 9.50 -5.00
C PHE A 129 7.29 8.11 -4.36
N GLY A 130 6.08 7.63 -4.05
CA GLY A 130 5.84 6.35 -3.36
C GLY A 130 5.88 6.46 -1.85
N GLU A 131 5.71 7.66 -1.31
CA GLU A 131 5.70 7.91 0.12
C GLU A 131 4.28 7.88 0.66
N LEU A 132 4.11 7.34 1.86
CA LEU A 132 2.81 7.27 2.52
C LEU A 132 2.35 8.65 2.99
N THR A 133 1.16 9.05 2.56
CA THR A 133 0.53 10.33 2.90
C THR A 133 -0.85 10.13 3.51
N TYR A 134 -1.35 11.18 4.15
CA TYR A 134 -2.77 11.37 4.42
C TYR A 134 -3.53 11.66 3.12
N GLU A 135 -4.87 11.71 3.21
CA GLU A 135 -5.77 12.01 2.09
C GLU A 135 -5.56 13.43 1.52
N ASP A 136 -5.21 14.39 2.38
CA ASP A 136 -4.89 15.77 1.99
C ASP A 136 -3.51 15.92 1.32
N GLY A 137 -2.76 14.82 1.19
CA GLY A 137 -1.43 14.79 0.60
C GLY A 137 -0.29 15.10 1.58
N GLU A 138 -0.58 15.41 2.85
CA GLU A 138 0.48 15.60 3.83
C GLU A 138 1.24 14.30 4.09
N MET A 139 2.57 14.39 4.16
CA MET A 139 3.40 13.23 4.47
C MET A 139 3.19 12.79 5.91
N LEU A 140 3.08 11.48 6.13
CA LEU A 140 3.24 10.94 7.48
C LEU A 140 4.64 11.35 7.97
N LYS A 141 4.77 11.90 9.19
CA LYS A 141 6.09 12.34 9.72
C LYS A 141 6.68 11.37 10.74
N ASN A 142 5.84 10.58 11.43
CA ASN A 142 6.29 9.65 12.47
C ASN A 142 6.82 8.34 11.86
N ASN A 143 8.14 8.13 11.92
CA ASN A 143 8.79 6.94 11.34
C ASN A 143 8.37 5.63 12.01
N GLU A 144 8.19 5.59 13.33
CA GLU A 144 7.75 4.37 14.04
C GLU A 144 6.32 3.99 13.65
N PHE A 145 5.44 4.98 13.49
CA PHE A 145 4.10 4.76 12.97
C PHE A 145 4.14 4.26 11.51
N LYS A 146 4.97 4.86 10.65
CA LYS A 146 5.13 4.41 9.25
C LYS A 146 5.57 2.96 9.16
N HIS A 147 6.59 2.56 9.91
CA HIS A 147 7.08 1.18 9.88
C HIS A 147 6.00 0.20 10.35
N ALA A 148 5.33 0.51 11.46
CA ALA A 148 4.23 -0.32 11.96
C ALA A 148 3.04 -0.38 10.97
N LEU A 149 2.74 0.73 10.30
CA LEU A 149 1.69 0.81 9.28
C LEU A 149 2.04 -0.04 8.06
N ILE A 150 3.26 0.06 7.52
CA ILE A 150 3.71 -0.75 6.39
C ILE A 150 3.60 -2.25 6.73
N ASP A 151 4.09 -2.63 7.91
CA ASP A 151 4.02 -4.02 8.39
C ASP A 151 2.57 -4.51 8.51
N PHE A 152 1.69 -3.65 9.03
CA PHE A 152 0.28 -3.94 9.16
C PHE A 152 -0.38 -4.11 7.79
N ILE A 153 -0.19 -3.18 6.87
CA ILE A 153 -0.74 -3.25 5.50
C ILE A 153 -0.22 -4.51 4.80
N PHE A 154 1.08 -4.81 4.93
CA PHE A 154 1.69 -5.99 4.32
C PHE A 154 1.10 -7.30 4.84
N LYS A 155 0.71 -7.38 6.11
CA LYS A 155 0.04 -8.56 6.69
C LYS A 155 -1.45 -8.64 6.34
N ASN A 156 -2.06 -7.53 5.95
CA ASN A 156 -3.49 -7.42 5.66
C ASN A 156 -3.73 -6.99 4.21
N GLN A 157 -2.99 -7.57 3.25
CA GLN A 157 -3.05 -7.15 1.84
C GLN A 157 -4.44 -7.32 1.23
N GLU A 158 -5.27 -8.20 1.77
CA GLU A 158 -6.66 -8.44 1.36
C GLU A 158 -7.60 -7.25 1.61
N ARG A 159 -7.20 -6.27 2.43
CA ARG A 159 -7.95 -5.03 2.70
C ARG A 159 -7.64 -3.90 1.70
N ILE A 160 -6.61 -4.06 0.87
CA ILE A 160 -6.20 -3.04 -0.10
C ILE A 160 -7.33 -2.76 -1.10
N GLY A 161 -7.63 -1.49 -1.32
CA GLY A 161 -8.67 -1.00 -2.22
C GLY A 161 -10.10 -1.22 -1.73
N LYS A 162 -10.31 -1.80 -0.54
CA LYS A 162 -11.65 -1.97 0.05
C LYS A 162 -12.01 -0.78 0.92
N ASP A 163 -13.30 -0.43 0.89
CA ASP A 163 -13.91 0.57 1.77
C ASP A 163 -13.27 1.97 1.71
N ILE A 164 -12.50 2.25 0.66
CA ILE A 164 -11.79 3.52 0.44
C ILE A 164 -12.76 4.68 0.12
N TYR A 165 -13.95 4.37 -0.41
CA TYR A 165 -15.00 5.35 -0.74
C TYR A 165 -16.06 5.49 0.36
N ILE A 166 -15.94 4.76 1.47
CA ILE A 166 -16.89 4.87 2.58
C ILE A 166 -16.57 6.17 3.32
N ASN A 167 -17.39 7.18 3.04
CA ASN A 167 -17.29 8.51 3.62
C ASN A 167 -17.64 8.46 5.10
N THR A 168 -16.64 8.28 5.96
CA THR A 168 -16.78 8.59 7.37
C THR A 168 -16.19 9.97 7.59
N SER A 169 -17.01 11.00 7.44
CA SER A 169 -16.67 12.37 7.82
C SER A 169 -16.34 12.43 9.31
N TYR A 170 -15.08 12.20 9.68
CA TYR A 170 -14.59 12.42 11.03
C TYR A 170 -13.52 13.50 10.99
N LYS A 171 -13.97 14.76 11.13
CA LYS A 171 -13.09 15.80 11.65
C LYS A 171 -12.62 15.35 13.02
N ILE A 172 -11.32 15.19 13.19
CA ILE A 172 -10.71 14.77 14.46
C ILE A 172 -10.96 15.88 15.49
N LYS A 173 -11.87 15.66 16.44
CA LYS A 173 -11.90 16.44 17.69
C LYS A 173 -10.68 16.00 18.51
N GLY A 174 -9.62 16.81 18.50
CA GLY A 174 -8.46 16.64 19.39
C GLY A 174 -7.10 16.41 18.72
N TYR A 175 -6.99 16.42 17.39
CA TYR A 175 -5.68 16.49 16.73
C TYR A 175 -5.30 17.95 16.52
N THR A 176 -4.52 18.49 17.45
CA THR A 176 -3.72 19.68 17.21
C THR A 176 -2.57 19.26 16.29
N SER A 177 -2.51 19.86 15.10
CA SER A 177 -1.42 19.64 14.14
C SER A 177 -0.06 19.90 14.81
N LEU A 178 0.96 19.18 14.34
CA LEU A 178 2.37 19.34 14.74
C LEU A 178 2.93 20.77 14.49
N SER A 179 2.15 21.72 13.97
CA SER A 179 2.50 23.15 14.02
C SER A 179 2.67 23.68 15.45
N HIS A 180 2.15 22.95 16.45
CA HIS A 180 2.35 23.28 17.86
C HIS A 180 3.74 22.92 18.36
N GLU A 181 4.50 22.04 17.71
CA GLU A 181 5.92 21.82 18.05
C GLU A 181 6.78 23.00 17.63
N GLU A 182 6.52 23.62 16.47
CA GLU A 182 7.22 24.83 16.04
C GLU A 182 6.86 26.06 16.90
N GLU A 183 5.60 26.20 17.30
CA GLU A 183 5.19 27.25 18.25
C GLU A 183 5.73 27.01 19.66
N PHE A 184 5.77 25.77 20.14
CA PHE A 184 6.32 25.43 21.44
C PHE A 184 7.84 25.64 21.45
N GLN A 185 8.55 25.21 20.42
CA GLN A 185 9.99 25.47 20.23
C GLN A 185 10.28 26.96 20.11
N LYS A 186 9.44 27.75 19.42
CA LYS A 186 9.53 29.22 19.41
C LYS A 186 9.32 29.81 20.79
N LYS A 187 8.28 29.41 21.53
CA LYS A 187 7.99 29.90 22.89
C LYS A 187 9.11 29.54 23.88
N VAL A 188 9.71 28.36 23.76
CA VAL A 188 10.84 27.92 24.58
C VAL A 188 12.10 28.71 24.24
N LYS A 189 12.42 28.94 22.96
CA LYS A 189 13.55 29.79 22.54
C LYS A 189 13.39 31.24 23.02
N VAL A 190 12.19 31.81 22.92
CA VAL A 190 11.89 33.16 23.42
C VAL A 190 12.09 33.22 24.95
N LYS A 191 11.58 32.25 25.70
CA LYS A 191 11.79 32.19 27.17
C LYS A 191 13.27 32.05 27.56
N MET A 192 14.07 31.28 26.82
CA MET A 192 15.51 31.17 27.10
C MET A 192 16.28 32.44 26.76
N ALA A 193 15.88 33.16 25.70
CA ALA A 193 16.49 34.44 25.34
C ALA A 193 16.26 35.52 26.41
N PHE A 194 15.06 35.58 27.01
CA PHE A 194 14.76 36.53 28.09
C PHE A 194 15.45 36.20 29.43
N LYS A 195 15.88 34.96 29.64
CA LYS A 195 16.63 34.54 30.85
C LYS A 195 18.11 34.86 30.79
N ASN A 196 18.65 35.13 29.60
CA ASN A 196 20.07 35.45 29.37
C ASN A 196 20.34 36.95 29.22
N ILE A 197 19.33 37.80 29.40
CA ILE A 197 19.42 39.28 29.31
C ILE A 197 19.11 39.95 30.66
N SER A 198 18.88 39.16 31.73
CA SER A 198 18.70 39.64 33.11
C SER A 198 19.94 39.42 33.96
#